data_AF-K8GG94-F1
#
_entry.id   AF-K8GG94-F1
#
_cell.length_a   1.000
_cell.length_b   1.000
_cell.length_c   1.000
_cell.angle_alpha   90.00
_cell.angle_beta   90.00
_cell.angle_gamma   90.00
#
_symmetry.space_group_name_H-M   'P 1'
#
loop_
_entity.id
_entity.type
_entity.pdbx_description
1 polymer ?
#
loop_
_entity_poly.entity_id
_entity_poly.type
_entity_poly.pdbx_seq_one_letter_code
_entity_poly.pdbx_strand_id
1 'polypeptide(L)'
;MEILAPILEFLAGLAPWILFLLLLAGAAGLAFIWVRVLILKNFFDQIGNLFKDVFALVVPKKWDSAKTLILLGGFSWFMSLLVGSVAQSIIAFVGWIFLIAGIHWVMHEEKGLKEILTINGFFIGPWITGALICYFLFGTRDGVPPIAYILWAPLSAVIAGIPKFIGTDSVLKTPIWVKPKPGDRQYLINLALINLLISCWLQLGLTTRQWLADYPTMQFDDFSSSAFVINLQPNNGASSRGVQVLNQAEAELKANLQGQSWSQVERWLLNFDTQLRLLEEDVFKRLPKTRENDYWTIFGKILPGEYNIQLISHWQGPSSNASGFHYTKTCKISRVAPMDVSGQLGNQGSTLPQVGNAKVECGQVEGPVKGEPEAQL
;
A
#
# COMPACT_ATOMS: atom_id res chain seq x y z
N MET A 1 -54.20 53.65 -24.49
CA MET A 1 -53.25 53.41 -25.60
C MET A 1 -52.02 54.32 -25.49
N GLU A 2 -51.63 54.72 -24.26
CA GLU A 2 -50.54 55.70 -24.00
C GLU A 2 -49.32 55.10 -23.29
N ILE A 3 -49.32 53.80 -22.98
CA ILE A 3 -48.22 53.15 -22.25
C ILE A 3 -47.24 52.44 -23.23
N LEU A 4 -47.61 52.25 -24.50
CA LEU A 4 -46.80 51.49 -25.45
C LEU A 4 -45.74 52.30 -26.22
N ALA A 5 -45.93 53.61 -26.39
CA ALA A 5 -45.00 54.46 -27.14
C ALA A 5 -43.59 54.59 -26.51
N PRO A 6 -43.44 54.84 -25.18
CA PRO A 6 -42.10 55.01 -24.60
C PRO A 6 -41.29 53.71 -24.53
N ILE A 7 -41.96 52.55 -24.53
CA ILE A 7 -41.30 51.24 -24.55
C ILE A 7 -40.74 50.94 -25.94
N LEU A 8 -41.42 51.37 -27.00
CA LEU A 8 -40.97 51.16 -28.38
C LEU A 8 -39.76 52.02 -28.74
N GLU A 9 -39.69 53.27 -28.26
CA GLU A 9 -38.52 54.14 -28.44
C GLU A 9 -37.30 53.64 -27.66
N PHE A 10 -37.50 53.11 -26.45
CA PHE A 10 -36.43 52.51 -25.65
C PHE A 10 -35.87 51.24 -26.31
N LEU A 11 -36.73 50.40 -26.90
CA LEU A 11 -36.29 49.22 -27.66
C LEU A 11 -35.59 49.58 -28.98
N ALA A 12 -36.03 50.63 -29.67
CA ALA A 12 -35.37 51.13 -30.88
C ALA A 12 -33.96 51.68 -30.60
N GLY A 13 -33.75 52.31 -29.43
CA GLY A 13 -32.44 52.77 -28.97
C GLY A 13 -31.47 51.64 -28.60
N LEU A 14 -31.98 50.48 -28.18
CA LEU A 14 -31.18 49.31 -27.79
C LEU A 14 -30.78 48.42 -28.97
N ALA A 15 -31.51 48.45 -30.08
CA ALA A 15 -31.23 47.64 -31.27
C ALA A 15 -29.79 47.76 -31.81
N PRO A 16 -29.18 48.96 -31.99
CA PRO A 16 -27.80 49.07 -32.46
C PRO A 16 -26.78 48.52 -31.46
N TRP A 17 -27.06 48.61 -30.15
CA TRP A 17 -26.19 48.06 -29.11
C TRP A 17 -26.22 46.53 -29.06
N ILE A 18 -27.40 45.92 -29.25
CA ILE A 18 -27.55 44.47 -29.33
C ILE A 18 -26.83 43.92 -30.58
N LEU A 19 -26.95 44.62 -31.72
CA LEU A 19 -26.31 44.22 -32.97
C LEU A 19 -24.77 44.38 -32.89
N PHE A 20 -24.30 45.42 -32.21
CA PHE A 20 -22.88 45.61 -31.91
C PHE A 20 -22.32 44.53 -30.96
N LEU A 21 -23.08 44.16 -29.93
CA LEU A 21 -22.70 43.07 -29.00
C LEU A 21 -22.67 41.70 -29.70
N LEU A 22 -23.62 41.42 -30.60
CA LEU A 22 -23.61 40.19 -31.40
C LEU A 22 -22.43 40.13 -32.38
N LEU A 23 -22.06 41.26 -32.99
CA LEU A 23 -20.88 41.36 -33.86
C LEU A 23 -19.57 41.17 -33.08
N LEU A 24 -19.46 41.77 -31.89
CA LEU A 24 -18.31 41.56 -30.99
C LEU A 24 -18.21 40.11 -30.52
N ALA A 25 -19.33 39.49 -30.16
CA ALA A 25 -19.37 38.08 -29.78
C ALA A 25 -18.99 37.15 -30.95
N GLY A 26 -19.44 37.46 -32.17
CA GLY A 26 -19.07 36.72 -33.39
C GLY A 26 -17.58 36.85 -33.73
N ALA A 27 -17.01 38.06 -33.62
CA ALA A 27 -15.59 38.31 -33.85
C ALA A 27 -14.71 37.64 -32.78
N ALA A 28 -15.12 37.67 -31.52
CA ALA A 28 -14.44 36.98 -30.43
C ALA A 28 -14.48 35.44 -30.61
N GLY A 29 -15.62 34.89 -31.08
CA GLY A 29 -15.75 33.47 -31.39
C GLY A 29 -14.82 33.01 -32.52
N LEU A 30 -14.73 33.79 -33.61
CA LEU A 30 -13.82 33.49 -34.72
C LEU A 30 -12.35 33.62 -34.32
N ALA A 31 -12.00 34.61 -33.51
CA ALA A 31 -10.64 34.75 -32.97
C ALA A 31 -10.27 33.56 -32.07
N PHE A 32 -11.21 33.07 -31.25
CA PHE A 32 -10.98 31.91 -30.38
C PHE A 32 -10.76 30.61 -31.19
N ILE A 33 -11.51 30.42 -32.29
CA ILE A 33 -11.31 29.29 -33.21
C ILE A 33 -9.93 29.39 -33.88
N TRP A 34 -9.54 30.58 -34.36
CA TRP A 34 -8.23 30.80 -34.99
C TRP A 34 -7.07 30.55 -34.03
N VAL A 35 -7.17 31.02 -32.79
CA VAL A 35 -6.16 30.76 -31.74
C VAL A 35 -6.05 29.26 -31.45
N ARG A 36 -7.17 28.53 -31.39
CA ARG A 36 -7.15 27.06 -31.21
C ARG A 36 -6.49 26.32 -32.38
N VAL A 37 -6.75 26.74 -33.62
CA VAL A 37 -6.12 26.15 -34.82
C VAL A 37 -4.62 26.43 -34.84
N LEU A 38 -4.19 27.65 -34.45
CA LEU A 38 -2.78 28.01 -34.37
C LEU A 38 -2.03 27.21 -33.29
N ILE A 39 -2.65 27.03 -32.12
CA ILE A 39 -2.11 26.19 -31.04
C ILE A 39 -1.98 24.74 -31.51
N LEU A 40 -2.98 24.20 -32.22
CA LEU A 40 -2.94 22.85 -32.75
C LEU A 40 -1.78 22.69 -33.74
N LYS A 41 -1.59 23.63 -34.66
CA LYS A 41 -0.52 23.58 -35.67
C LYS A 41 0.87 23.61 -35.02
N ASN A 42 1.10 24.53 -34.08
CA ASN A 42 2.37 24.58 -33.33
C ASN A 42 2.63 23.30 -32.53
N PHE A 43 1.58 22.70 -31.96
CA PHE A 43 1.68 21.43 -31.24
C PHE A 43 2.04 20.27 -32.19
N PHE A 44 1.41 20.19 -33.36
CA PHE A 44 1.74 19.17 -34.38
C PHE A 44 3.16 19.35 -34.95
N ASP A 45 3.61 20.58 -35.17
CA ASP A 45 4.98 20.85 -35.63
C ASP A 45 6.02 20.52 -34.55
N GLN A 46 5.73 20.80 -33.27
CA GLN A 46 6.57 20.39 -32.14
C GLN A 46 6.63 18.87 -31.99
N ILE A 47 5.50 18.16 -32.12
CA ILE A 47 5.47 16.69 -32.14
C ILE A 47 6.25 16.16 -33.33
N GLY A 48 6.11 16.76 -34.51
CA GLY A 48 6.82 16.35 -35.71
C GLY A 48 8.34 16.48 -35.59
N ASN A 49 8.81 17.55 -34.97
CA ASN A 49 10.24 17.77 -34.72
C ASN A 49 10.78 16.84 -33.62
N LEU A 50 10.03 16.64 -32.53
CA LEU A 50 10.38 15.63 -31.50
C LEU A 50 10.40 14.22 -32.09
N PHE A 51 9.46 13.88 -32.97
CA PHE A 51 9.47 12.61 -33.68
C PHE A 51 10.70 12.49 -34.57
N LYS A 52 11.09 13.52 -35.33
CA LYS A 52 12.29 13.48 -36.16
C LYS A 52 13.57 13.31 -35.35
N ASP A 53 13.68 13.98 -34.21
CA ASP A 53 14.85 13.87 -33.32
C ASP A 53 14.92 12.50 -32.66
N VAL A 54 13.78 11.97 -32.18
CA VAL A 54 13.68 10.60 -31.65
C VAL A 54 13.96 9.57 -32.75
N PHE A 55 13.44 9.77 -33.96
CA PHE A 55 13.65 8.87 -35.09
C PHE A 55 15.09 8.92 -35.58
N ALA A 56 15.75 10.08 -35.59
CA ALA A 56 17.17 10.21 -35.91
C ALA A 56 18.07 9.57 -34.84
N LEU A 57 17.61 9.52 -33.58
CA LEU A 57 18.30 8.83 -32.49
C LEU A 57 18.15 7.30 -32.56
N VAL A 58 16.99 6.83 -33.02
CA VAL A 58 16.59 5.41 -33.08
C VAL A 58 16.97 4.75 -34.42
N VAL A 59 17.03 5.48 -35.53
CA VAL A 59 17.39 4.91 -36.84
C VAL A 59 18.89 4.61 -36.89
N PRO A 60 19.27 3.34 -37.10
CA PRO A 60 20.67 2.95 -37.11
C PRO A 60 21.42 3.54 -38.32
N LYS A 61 22.63 4.06 -38.09
CA LYS A 61 23.57 4.41 -39.19
C LYS A 61 24.16 3.17 -39.90
N LYS A 62 24.06 1.99 -39.28
CA LYS A 62 24.57 0.70 -39.79
C LYS A 62 23.58 -0.42 -39.47
N TRP A 63 23.33 -1.32 -40.43
CA TRP A 63 22.40 -2.44 -40.29
C TRP A 63 22.78 -3.40 -39.15
N ASP A 64 24.08 -3.59 -38.91
CA ASP A 64 24.66 -4.33 -37.79
C ASP A 64 24.82 -3.45 -36.55
N SER A 65 23.71 -2.93 -36.02
CA SER A 65 23.69 -2.09 -34.81
C SER A 65 22.61 -2.57 -33.86
N ALA A 66 22.90 -2.51 -32.56
CA ALA A 66 21.97 -2.83 -31.48
C ALA A 66 20.61 -2.14 -31.60
N LYS A 67 20.58 -0.96 -32.23
CA LYS A 67 19.37 -0.19 -32.51
C LYS A 67 18.39 -0.93 -33.43
N THR A 68 18.89 -1.77 -34.35
CA THR A 68 18.06 -2.62 -35.23
C THR A 68 17.27 -3.64 -34.41
N LEU A 69 17.89 -4.25 -33.39
CA LEU A 69 17.21 -5.22 -32.51
C LEU A 69 16.14 -4.57 -31.64
N ILE A 70 16.42 -3.38 -31.10
CA ILE A 70 15.43 -2.60 -30.34
C ILE A 70 14.24 -2.22 -31.23
N LEU A 71 14.52 -1.75 -32.45
CA LEU A 71 13.48 -1.40 -33.42
C LEU A 71 12.64 -2.62 -33.82
N LEU A 72 13.29 -3.77 -34.06
CA LEU A 72 12.61 -5.02 -34.38
C LEU A 72 11.76 -5.51 -33.21
N GLY A 73 12.24 -5.37 -31.97
CA GLY A 73 11.49 -5.68 -30.76
C GLY A 73 10.25 -4.80 -30.61
N GLY A 74 10.40 -3.49 -30.78
CA GLY A 74 9.29 -2.53 -30.75
C GLY A 74 8.28 -2.76 -31.88
N PHE A 75 8.75 -3.03 -33.10
CA PHE A 75 7.90 -3.35 -34.24
C PHE A 75 7.13 -4.65 -34.02
N SER A 76 7.80 -5.71 -33.53
CA SER A 76 7.15 -6.98 -33.19
C SER A 76 6.09 -6.77 -32.11
N TRP A 77 6.42 -6.04 -31.04
CA TRP A 77 5.45 -5.68 -30.01
C TRP A 77 4.25 -4.92 -30.58
N PHE A 78 4.46 -3.93 -31.46
CA PHE A 78 3.38 -3.21 -32.13
C PHE A 78 2.51 -4.13 -32.99
N MET A 79 3.14 -4.99 -33.80
CA MET A 79 2.43 -5.97 -34.63
C MET A 79 1.62 -6.96 -33.79
N SER A 80 2.07 -7.29 -32.58
CA SER A 80 1.31 -8.17 -31.67
C SER A 80 -0.06 -7.58 -31.30
N LEU A 81 -0.21 -6.25 -31.29
CA LEU A 81 -1.49 -5.58 -31.00
C LEU A 81 -2.51 -5.74 -32.13
N LEU A 82 -2.07 -6.04 -33.35
CA LEU A 82 -2.91 -6.14 -34.55
C LEU A 82 -3.33 -7.57 -34.88
N VAL A 83 -2.86 -8.56 -34.12
CA VAL A 83 -2.99 -9.99 -34.43
C VAL A 83 -3.84 -10.70 -33.38
N GLY A 84 -4.48 -11.82 -33.74
CA GLY A 84 -5.28 -12.65 -32.83
C GLY A 84 -4.48 -13.35 -31.72
N SER A 85 -5.19 -13.88 -30.71
CA SER A 85 -4.67 -14.21 -29.37
C SER A 85 -3.40 -15.09 -29.30
N VAL A 86 -3.31 -16.18 -30.07
CA VAL A 86 -2.15 -17.09 -30.01
C VAL A 86 -0.92 -16.48 -30.68
N ALA A 87 -1.09 -15.96 -31.90
CA ALA A 87 0.00 -15.32 -32.63
C ALA A 87 0.45 -14.01 -31.97
N GLN A 88 -0.46 -13.26 -31.34
CA GLN A 88 -0.14 -12.12 -30.48
C GLN A 88 0.90 -12.49 -29.40
N SER A 89 0.68 -13.59 -28.68
CA SER A 89 1.56 -14.00 -27.58
C SER A 89 2.96 -14.37 -28.08
N ILE A 90 3.06 -15.09 -29.21
CA ILE A 90 4.34 -15.48 -29.81
C ILE A 90 5.09 -14.25 -30.34
N ILE A 91 4.40 -13.37 -31.06
CA ILE A 91 5.00 -12.16 -31.63
C ILE A 91 5.47 -11.21 -30.52
N ALA A 92 4.68 -11.05 -29.46
CA ALA A 92 5.07 -10.28 -28.29
C ALA A 92 6.29 -10.89 -27.59
N PHE A 93 6.32 -12.21 -27.40
CA PHE A 93 7.44 -12.94 -26.81
C PHE A 93 8.75 -12.73 -27.60
N VAL A 94 8.70 -12.92 -28.93
CA VAL A 94 9.84 -12.67 -29.82
C VAL A 94 10.27 -11.20 -29.79
N GLY A 95 9.30 -10.28 -29.74
CA GLY A 95 9.56 -8.84 -29.62
C GLY A 95 10.35 -8.50 -28.35
N TRP A 96 9.96 -9.08 -27.22
CA TRP A 96 10.69 -8.92 -25.96
C TRP A 96 12.11 -9.50 -26.01
N ILE A 97 12.32 -10.66 -26.65
CA ILE A 97 13.67 -11.23 -26.82
C ILE A 97 14.57 -10.26 -27.60
N PHE A 98 14.09 -9.73 -28.72
CA PHE A 98 14.86 -8.76 -29.51
C PHE A 98 15.11 -7.46 -28.75
N LEU A 99 14.13 -7.00 -27.97
CA LEU A 99 14.27 -5.81 -27.13
C LEU A 99 15.32 -6.03 -26.02
N ILE A 100 15.26 -7.15 -25.29
CA ILE A 100 16.25 -7.49 -24.24
C ILE A 100 17.65 -7.60 -24.84
N ALA A 101 17.80 -8.34 -25.94
CA ALA A 101 19.07 -8.52 -26.62
C ALA A 101 19.63 -7.19 -27.15
N GLY A 102 18.77 -6.35 -27.75
CA GLY A 102 19.13 -5.02 -28.24
C GLY A 102 19.59 -4.08 -27.14
N ILE A 103 18.85 -4.01 -26.02
CA ILE A 103 19.21 -3.19 -24.87
C ILE A 103 20.52 -3.67 -24.24
N HIS A 104 20.69 -4.98 -24.05
CA HIS A 104 21.94 -5.55 -23.54
C HIS A 104 23.12 -5.18 -24.44
N TRP A 105 22.95 -5.29 -25.76
CA TRP A 105 24.00 -4.96 -26.72
C TRP A 105 24.33 -3.46 -26.72
N VAL A 106 23.33 -2.56 -26.71
CA VAL A 106 23.55 -1.11 -26.64
C VAL A 106 24.41 -0.75 -25.44
N MET A 107 24.16 -1.36 -24.28
CA MET A 107 24.91 -1.09 -23.05
C MET A 107 26.40 -1.46 -23.15
N HIS A 108 26.76 -2.38 -24.04
CA HIS A 108 28.14 -2.82 -24.26
C HIS A 108 28.84 -2.09 -25.42
N GLU A 109 28.11 -1.69 -26.46
CA GLU A 109 28.65 -1.07 -27.67
C GLU A 109 28.83 0.45 -27.52
N GLU A 110 27.85 1.16 -26.94
CA GLU A 110 27.91 2.62 -26.82
C GLU A 110 28.83 3.04 -25.67
N LYS A 111 30.06 3.47 -26.02
CA LYS A 111 31.08 3.89 -25.04
C LYS A 111 30.58 4.97 -24.08
N GLY A 112 29.81 5.95 -24.57
CA GLY A 112 29.24 7.00 -23.73
C GLY A 112 28.25 6.45 -22.69
N LEU A 113 27.39 5.51 -23.10
CA LEU A 113 26.44 4.88 -22.19
C LEU A 113 27.15 3.99 -21.17
N LYS A 114 28.16 3.23 -21.63
CA LYS A 114 28.98 2.38 -20.77
C LYS A 114 29.73 3.18 -19.72
N GLU A 115 30.28 4.34 -20.06
CA GLU A 115 30.99 5.22 -19.14
C GLU A 115 30.04 5.79 -18.07
N ILE A 116 28.85 6.26 -18.48
CA ILE A 116 27.81 6.75 -17.56
C ILE A 116 27.32 5.63 -16.60
N LEU A 117 27.18 4.41 -17.11
CA LEU A 117 26.73 3.25 -16.34
C LEU A 117 27.84 2.56 -15.52
N THR A 118 29.06 3.08 -15.56
CA THR A 118 30.17 2.56 -14.75
C THR A 118 30.43 3.48 -13.56
N ILE A 119 29.88 3.13 -12.40
CA ILE A 119 30.07 3.91 -11.17
C ILE A 119 31.21 3.29 -10.36
N ASN A 120 32.28 4.05 -10.12
CA ASN A 120 33.47 3.61 -9.35
C ASN A 120 34.07 2.29 -9.85
N GLY A 121 34.07 2.07 -11.17
CA GLY A 121 34.59 0.84 -11.80
C GLY A 121 33.61 -0.34 -11.81
N PHE A 122 32.39 -0.18 -11.28
CA PHE A 122 31.34 -1.19 -11.34
C PHE A 122 30.35 -0.88 -12.47
N PHE A 123 30.23 -1.81 -13.42
CA PHE A 123 29.32 -1.67 -14.56
C PHE A 123 27.91 -2.15 -14.20
N ILE A 124 26.93 -1.23 -14.22
CA ILE A 124 25.54 -1.47 -13.80
C ILE A 124 24.68 -2.05 -14.94
N GLY A 125 25.16 -2.06 -16.18
CA GLY A 125 24.42 -2.60 -17.33
C GLY A 125 23.72 -3.95 -17.10
N PRO A 126 24.39 -4.96 -16.49
CA PRO A 126 23.80 -6.27 -16.22
C PRO A 126 22.59 -6.21 -15.28
N TRP A 127 22.53 -5.21 -14.39
CA TRP A 127 21.39 -5.00 -13.49
C TRP A 127 20.17 -4.50 -14.25
N ILE A 128 20.34 -3.60 -15.21
CA ILE A 128 19.22 -3.12 -16.02
C ILE A 128 18.68 -4.25 -16.89
N THR A 129 19.56 -5.04 -17.51
CA THR A 129 19.14 -6.21 -18.30
C THR A 129 18.51 -7.29 -17.45
N GLY A 130 19.02 -7.53 -16.23
CA GLY A 130 18.41 -8.46 -15.28
C GLY A 130 17.02 -7.99 -14.86
N ALA A 131 16.81 -6.69 -14.65
CA ALA A 131 15.50 -6.13 -14.30
C ALA A 131 14.51 -6.35 -15.45
N LEU A 132 14.95 -6.12 -16.68
CA LEU A 132 14.14 -6.30 -17.87
C LEU A 132 13.76 -7.77 -18.09
N ILE A 133 14.69 -8.70 -17.85
CA ILE A 133 14.42 -10.14 -17.90
C ILE A 133 13.45 -10.55 -16.79
N CYS A 134 13.61 -10.06 -15.56
CA CYS A 134 12.66 -10.32 -14.47
C CYS A 134 11.26 -9.81 -14.82
N TYR A 135 11.16 -8.60 -15.37
CA TYR A 135 9.90 -8.03 -15.81
C TYR A 135 9.26 -8.86 -16.92
N PHE A 136 10.05 -9.32 -17.89
CA PHE A 136 9.57 -10.16 -18.98
C PHE A 136 9.08 -11.55 -18.50
N LEU A 137 9.81 -12.20 -17.59
CA LEU A 137 9.48 -13.56 -17.13
C LEU A 137 8.33 -13.57 -16.12
N PHE A 138 8.25 -12.56 -15.25
CA PHE A 138 7.33 -12.56 -14.11
C PHE A 138 6.28 -11.44 -14.15
N GLY A 139 6.36 -10.50 -15.10
CA GLY A 139 5.42 -9.40 -15.20
C GLY A 139 4.01 -9.89 -15.48
N THR A 140 3.06 -9.50 -14.63
CA THR A 140 1.63 -9.74 -14.83
C THR A 140 0.88 -8.42 -14.96
N ARG A 141 -0.41 -8.48 -15.28
CA ARG A 141 -1.27 -7.29 -15.37
C ARG A 141 -1.37 -6.55 -14.03
N ASP A 142 -1.27 -7.28 -12.92
CA ASP A 142 -1.38 -6.76 -11.56
C ASP A 142 -0.03 -6.24 -11.01
N GLY A 143 1.02 -6.29 -11.83
CA GLY A 143 2.35 -5.79 -11.50
C GLY A 143 3.41 -6.90 -11.49
N VAL A 144 4.50 -6.64 -10.77
CA VAL A 144 5.64 -7.56 -10.68
C VAL A 144 5.59 -8.28 -9.33
N PRO A 145 5.57 -9.63 -9.30
CA PRO A 145 5.48 -10.38 -8.05
C PRO A 145 6.76 -10.24 -7.22
N PRO A 146 6.70 -10.43 -5.88
CA PRO A 146 7.86 -10.32 -4.98
C PRO A 146 9.07 -11.15 -5.41
N ILE A 147 8.84 -12.34 -5.95
CA ILE A 147 9.89 -13.26 -6.41
C ILE A 147 10.79 -12.65 -7.49
N ALA A 148 10.25 -11.80 -8.35
CA ALA A 148 11.01 -11.17 -9.43
C ALA A 148 12.01 -10.14 -8.91
N TYR A 149 11.66 -9.40 -7.85
CA TYR A 149 12.58 -8.47 -7.18
C TYR A 149 13.71 -9.21 -6.45
N ILE A 150 13.40 -10.37 -5.87
CA ILE A 150 14.39 -11.23 -5.19
C ILE A 150 15.37 -11.80 -6.23
N LEU A 151 14.86 -12.37 -7.33
CA LEU A 151 15.68 -12.99 -8.39
C LEU A 151 16.45 -12.00 -9.26
N TRP A 152 16.10 -10.72 -9.21
CA TRP A 152 16.71 -9.68 -10.03
C TRP A 152 18.23 -9.58 -9.85
N ALA A 153 18.72 -9.48 -8.62
CA ALA A 153 20.15 -9.35 -8.35
C ALA A 153 20.95 -10.61 -8.76
N PRO A 154 20.55 -11.85 -8.38
CA PRO A 154 21.21 -13.07 -8.84
C PRO A 154 21.25 -13.20 -10.37
N LEU A 155 20.14 -12.92 -11.06
CA LEU A 155 20.09 -12.96 -12.54
C LEU A 155 21.06 -11.95 -13.15
N SER A 156 21.15 -10.75 -12.58
CA SER A 156 22.08 -9.71 -13.01
C SER A 156 23.54 -10.16 -12.89
N ALA A 157 23.88 -10.88 -11.82
CA ALA A 157 25.21 -11.47 -11.64
C ALA A 157 25.52 -12.55 -12.68
N VAL A 158 24.55 -13.40 -13.01
CA VAL A 158 24.70 -14.42 -14.06
C VAL A 158 24.97 -13.77 -15.41
N ILE A 159 24.19 -12.75 -15.79
CA ILE A 159 24.36 -12.02 -17.04
C ILE A 159 25.75 -11.37 -17.12
N ALA A 160 26.16 -10.70 -16.04
CA ALA A 160 27.49 -10.10 -15.94
C ALA A 160 28.64 -11.13 -16.03
N GLY A 161 28.39 -12.36 -15.57
CA GLY A 161 29.35 -13.44 -15.54
C GLY A 161 29.55 -14.13 -16.89
N ILE A 162 28.50 -14.27 -17.70
CA ILE A 162 28.50 -15.02 -18.98
C ILE A 162 29.72 -14.68 -19.88
N PRO A 163 30.05 -13.39 -20.15
CA PRO A 163 31.16 -13.05 -21.04
C PRO A 163 32.52 -13.58 -20.56
N LYS A 164 32.69 -13.82 -19.25
CA LYS A 164 33.95 -14.34 -18.68
C LYS A 164 34.15 -15.84 -18.94
N PHE A 165 33.11 -16.54 -19.37
CA PHE A 165 33.15 -17.95 -19.74
C PHE A 165 33.28 -18.16 -21.27
N ILE A 166 33.26 -17.08 -22.05
CA ILE A 166 33.37 -17.10 -23.51
C ILE A 166 34.78 -16.66 -23.89
N GLY A 167 35.59 -17.58 -24.41
CA GLY A 167 36.89 -17.31 -25.03
C GLY A 167 36.79 -17.28 -26.54
N THR A 168 37.82 -16.76 -27.21
CA THR A 168 37.93 -16.81 -28.68
C THR A 168 38.99 -17.83 -29.06
N ASP A 169 38.65 -18.75 -29.96
CA ASP A 169 39.64 -19.65 -30.54
C ASP A 169 40.60 -18.86 -31.44
N SER A 170 41.91 -19.02 -31.22
CA SER A 170 42.97 -18.39 -31.99
C SER A 170 42.96 -18.74 -33.48
N VAL A 171 42.42 -19.91 -33.85
CA VAL A 171 42.47 -20.42 -35.24
C VAL A 171 41.18 -20.08 -36.00
N LEU A 172 40.02 -20.36 -35.40
CA LEU A 172 38.72 -20.23 -36.07
C LEU A 172 37.99 -18.91 -35.76
N LYS A 173 38.50 -18.10 -34.81
CA LYS A 173 37.84 -16.88 -34.29
C LYS A 173 36.40 -17.13 -33.83
N THR A 174 36.07 -18.36 -33.46
CA THR A 174 34.76 -18.75 -32.95
C THR A 174 34.72 -18.67 -31.42
N PRO A 175 33.54 -18.41 -30.82
CA PRO A 175 33.38 -18.42 -29.37
C PRO A 175 33.45 -19.86 -28.85
N ILE A 176 34.37 -20.10 -27.92
CA ILE A 176 34.52 -21.38 -27.21
C ILE A 176 34.26 -21.19 -25.72
N TRP A 177 33.63 -22.18 -25.09
CA TRP A 177 33.43 -22.19 -23.64
C TRP A 177 34.76 -22.47 -22.94
N VAL A 178 35.26 -21.51 -22.17
CA VAL A 178 36.56 -21.58 -21.50
C VAL A 178 36.37 -21.38 -20.00
N LYS A 179 37.15 -22.14 -19.21
CA LYS A 179 37.22 -21.95 -17.76
C LYS A 179 37.83 -20.57 -17.44
N PRO A 180 37.18 -19.73 -16.61
CA PRO A 180 37.71 -18.41 -16.28
C PRO A 180 39.12 -18.47 -15.69
N LYS A 181 39.91 -17.43 -15.97
CA LYS A 181 41.26 -17.25 -15.41
C LYS A 181 41.19 -17.18 -13.87
N PRO A 182 42.20 -17.63 -13.13
CA PRO A 182 42.18 -17.64 -11.66
C PRO A 182 41.79 -16.29 -11.03
N GLY A 183 42.28 -15.17 -11.56
CA GLY A 183 41.93 -13.82 -11.08
C GLY A 183 40.48 -13.41 -11.34
N ASP A 184 39.87 -13.84 -12.45
CA ASP A 184 38.45 -13.57 -12.74
C ASP A 184 37.52 -14.41 -11.85
N ARG A 185 37.97 -15.56 -11.33
CA ARG A 185 37.14 -16.44 -10.48
C ARG A 185 36.76 -15.77 -9.17
N GLN A 186 37.72 -15.13 -8.50
CA GLN A 186 37.44 -14.42 -7.25
C GLN A 186 36.47 -13.26 -7.48
N TYR A 187 36.63 -12.53 -8.58
CA TYR A 187 35.69 -11.49 -8.99
C TYR A 187 34.26 -12.05 -9.19
N LEU A 188 34.12 -13.17 -9.91
CA LEU A 188 32.81 -13.81 -10.14
C LEU A 188 32.17 -14.30 -8.84
N ILE A 189 32.95 -14.90 -7.93
CA ILE A 189 32.47 -15.34 -6.62
C ILE A 189 31.99 -14.13 -5.81
N ASN A 190 32.81 -13.08 -5.73
CA ASN A 190 32.43 -11.85 -5.00
C ASN A 190 31.17 -11.22 -5.59
N LEU A 191 31.08 -11.13 -6.92
CA LEU A 191 29.90 -10.61 -7.61
C LEU A 191 28.65 -11.44 -7.27
N ALA A 192 28.74 -12.76 -7.32
CA ALA A 192 27.62 -13.64 -6.97
C ALA A 192 27.20 -13.49 -5.50
N LEU A 193 28.17 -13.46 -4.57
CA LEU A 193 27.89 -13.31 -3.13
C LEU A 193 27.26 -11.96 -2.81
N ILE A 194 27.74 -10.86 -3.41
CA ILE A 194 27.15 -9.53 -3.21
C ILE A 194 25.72 -9.50 -3.73
N ASN A 195 25.45 -10.04 -4.92
CA ASN A 195 24.09 -10.06 -5.46
C ASN A 195 23.15 -10.98 -4.67
N LEU A 196 23.66 -12.08 -4.12
CA LEU A 196 22.91 -12.95 -3.23
C LEU A 196 22.61 -12.25 -1.90
N LEU A 197 23.57 -11.52 -1.33
CA LEU A 197 23.36 -10.72 -0.13
C LEU A 197 22.27 -9.66 -0.37
N ILE A 198 22.30 -8.98 -1.53
CA ILE A 198 21.26 -8.02 -1.92
C ILE A 198 19.90 -8.70 -2.07
N SER A 199 19.84 -9.88 -2.69
CA SER A 199 18.63 -10.70 -2.77
C SER A 199 18.06 -11.01 -1.39
N CYS A 200 18.91 -11.38 -0.42
CA CYS A 200 18.50 -11.63 0.96
C CYS A 200 17.96 -10.36 1.62
N TRP A 201 18.60 -9.20 1.42
CA TRP A 201 18.11 -7.91 1.92
C TRP A 201 16.75 -7.53 1.33
N LEU A 202 16.55 -7.73 0.02
CA LEU A 202 15.28 -7.47 -0.64
C LEU A 202 14.19 -8.41 -0.12
N GLN A 203 14.50 -9.70 0.01
CA GLN A 203 13.57 -10.69 0.58
C GLN A 203 13.17 -10.30 2.00
N LEU A 204 14.15 -9.97 2.86
CA LEU A 204 13.89 -9.52 4.21
C LEU A 204 12.97 -8.30 4.21
N GLY A 205 13.29 -7.26 3.43
CA GLY A 205 12.49 -6.05 3.36
C GLY A 205 11.04 -6.28 2.88
N LEU A 206 10.84 -7.15 1.88
CA LEU A 206 9.52 -7.50 1.38
C LEU A 206 8.73 -8.31 2.41
N THR A 207 9.35 -9.31 3.02
CA THR A 207 8.73 -10.12 4.08
C THR A 207 8.37 -9.27 5.30
N THR A 208 9.24 -8.38 5.75
CA THR A 208 8.96 -7.46 6.86
C THR A 208 7.80 -6.54 6.55
N ARG A 209 7.73 -5.97 5.34
CA ARG A 209 6.57 -5.14 4.93
C ARG A 209 5.27 -5.94 4.94
N GLN A 210 5.30 -7.19 4.49
CA GLN A 210 4.13 -8.07 4.53
C GLN A 210 3.70 -8.37 5.97
N TRP A 211 4.64 -8.69 6.86
CA TRP A 211 4.34 -8.91 8.28
C TRP A 211 3.73 -7.66 8.93
N LEU A 212 4.26 -6.48 8.63
CA LEU A 212 3.73 -5.21 9.16
C LEU A 212 2.36 -4.84 8.60
N ALA A 213 2.04 -5.27 7.38
CA ALA A 213 0.73 -5.08 6.78
C ALA A 213 -0.31 -6.05 7.36
N ASP A 214 0.09 -7.31 7.59
CA ASP A 214 -0.76 -8.34 8.15
C ASP A 214 -0.96 -8.17 9.68
N TYR A 215 0.03 -7.61 10.37
CA TYR A 215 0.10 -7.44 11.82
C TYR A 215 0.59 -6.04 12.23
N PRO A 216 -0.18 -4.96 12.00
CA PRO A 216 0.19 -3.61 12.41
C PRO A 216 0.50 -3.46 13.91
N THR A 217 -0.01 -4.32 14.78
CA THR A 217 0.28 -4.29 16.22
C THR A 217 1.75 -4.54 16.54
N MET A 218 2.48 -5.25 15.67
CA MET A 218 3.92 -5.44 15.81
C MET A 218 4.70 -4.11 15.75
N GLN A 219 4.15 -3.04 15.16
CA GLN A 219 4.78 -1.71 15.16
C GLN A 219 4.86 -1.09 16.55
N PHE A 220 4.03 -1.56 17.48
CA PHE A 220 3.95 -1.07 18.85
C PHE A 220 4.66 -2.02 19.84
N ASP A 221 5.28 -3.09 19.35
CA ASP A 221 6.06 -4.00 20.17
C ASP A 221 7.40 -3.36 20.57
N ASP A 222 7.90 -3.74 21.73
CA ASP A 222 9.14 -3.19 22.27
C ASP A 222 10.35 -3.99 21.77
N PHE A 223 10.98 -3.47 20.72
CA PHE A 223 12.24 -4.00 20.19
C PHE A 223 13.49 -3.47 20.91
N SER A 224 13.38 -2.87 22.10
CA SER A 224 14.53 -2.36 22.86
C SER A 224 15.62 -3.40 23.14
N SER A 225 15.27 -4.70 23.17
CA SER A 225 16.21 -5.81 23.34
C SER A 225 16.78 -6.36 22.03
N SER A 226 16.35 -5.86 20.86
CA SER A 226 16.81 -6.32 19.55
C SER A 226 18.04 -5.55 19.08
N ALA A 227 19.13 -6.26 18.77
CA ALA A 227 20.33 -5.68 18.17
C ALA A 227 20.12 -5.08 16.76
N PHE A 228 18.98 -5.34 16.14
CA PHE A 228 18.69 -4.99 14.73
C PHE A 228 17.69 -3.84 14.56
N VAL A 229 16.93 -3.44 15.59
CA VAL A 229 15.84 -2.46 15.46
C VAL A 229 15.97 -1.41 16.56
N ILE A 230 16.37 -0.20 16.17
CA ILE A 230 16.45 0.96 17.10
C ILE A 230 15.12 1.69 17.05
N ASN A 231 14.43 1.76 18.19
CA ASN A 231 13.16 2.48 18.28
C ASN A 231 13.43 3.99 18.33
N LEU A 232 13.24 4.69 17.21
CA LEU A 232 13.57 6.12 17.08
C LEU A 232 12.52 7.03 17.74
N GLN A 233 11.34 6.50 18.11
CA GLN A 233 10.30 7.24 18.82
C GLN A 233 9.60 6.35 19.85
N PRO A 234 9.46 6.78 21.12
CA PRO A 234 8.59 6.10 22.07
C PRO A 234 7.15 6.20 21.57
N ASN A 235 6.62 5.09 21.10
CA ASN A 235 5.35 5.06 20.41
C ASN A 235 4.21 5.02 21.46
N ASN A 236 3.44 6.10 21.55
CA ASN A 236 2.28 6.18 22.43
C ASN A 236 1.18 5.29 21.84
N GLY A 237 0.92 4.12 22.44
CA GLY A 237 0.02 3.05 21.96
C GLY A 237 -1.47 3.39 21.76
N ALA A 238 -1.83 4.67 21.59
CA ALA A 238 -3.19 5.18 21.48
C ALA A 238 -3.98 4.73 20.23
N SER A 239 -3.31 4.10 19.24
CA SER A 239 -3.95 3.61 18.00
C SER A 239 -3.73 2.12 17.73
N SER A 240 -3.39 1.34 18.75
CA SER A 240 -3.21 -0.11 18.56
C SER A 240 -4.55 -0.83 18.37
N ARG A 241 -4.52 -2.01 17.72
CA ARG A 241 -5.71 -2.85 17.57
C ARG A 241 -6.32 -3.25 18.90
N GLY A 242 -5.50 -3.50 19.93
CA GLY A 242 -5.97 -3.80 21.29
C GLY A 242 -6.85 -2.69 21.88
N VAL A 243 -6.51 -1.41 21.62
CA VAL A 243 -7.35 -0.27 22.01
C VAL A 243 -8.71 -0.31 21.29
N GLN A 244 -8.73 -0.65 20.00
CA GLN A 244 -9.99 -0.80 19.24
C GLN A 244 -10.85 -1.95 19.78
N VAL A 245 -10.23 -3.08 20.12
CA VAL A 245 -10.89 -4.24 20.74
C VAL A 245 -11.54 -3.83 22.06
N LEU A 246 -10.80 -3.16 22.95
CA LEU A 246 -11.33 -2.70 24.24
C LEU A 246 -12.39 -1.62 24.11
N ASN A 247 -12.27 -0.71 23.15
CA ASN A 247 -13.30 0.30 22.88
C ASN A 247 -14.58 -0.31 22.33
N GLN A 248 -14.48 -1.33 21.47
CA GLN A 248 -15.65 -2.07 21.01
C GLN A 248 -16.25 -2.91 22.13
N ALA A 249 -15.44 -3.53 22.99
CA ALA A 249 -15.91 -4.26 24.16
C ALA A 249 -16.66 -3.35 25.15
N GLU A 250 -16.17 -2.13 25.37
CA GLU A 250 -16.91 -1.11 26.12
C GLU A 250 -18.26 -0.80 25.47
N ALA A 251 -18.30 -0.63 24.15
CA ALA A 251 -19.54 -0.30 23.45
C ALA A 251 -20.59 -1.42 23.61
N GLU A 252 -20.20 -2.68 23.46
CA GLU A 252 -21.09 -3.82 23.69
C GLU A 252 -21.47 -3.95 25.18
N LEU A 253 -20.54 -3.69 26.10
CA LEU A 253 -20.82 -3.71 27.54
C LEU A 253 -21.87 -2.65 27.91
N LYS A 254 -21.75 -1.43 27.36
CA LYS A 254 -22.74 -0.37 27.53
C LYS A 254 -24.07 -0.75 26.90
N ALA A 255 -24.08 -1.33 25.70
CA ALA A 255 -25.31 -1.77 25.07
C ALA A 255 -26.07 -2.82 25.92
N ASN A 256 -25.34 -3.71 26.59
CA ASN A 256 -25.93 -4.79 27.39
C ASN A 256 -26.34 -4.36 28.80
N LEU A 257 -25.68 -3.36 29.41
CA LEU A 257 -25.88 -3.01 30.82
C LEU A 257 -26.47 -1.62 31.05
N GLN A 258 -26.25 -0.67 30.15
CA GLN A 258 -26.68 0.70 30.36
C GLN A 258 -28.20 0.82 30.28
N GLY A 259 -28.81 1.41 31.31
CA GLY A 259 -30.27 1.57 31.39
C GLY A 259 -31.03 0.31 31.74
N GLN A 260 -30.36 -0.84 31.92
CA GLN A 260 -30.99 -2.05 32.42
C GLN A 260 -31.32 -1.94 33.91
N SER A 261 -32.29 -2.75 34.35
CA SER A 261 -32.66 -2.83 35.76
C SER A 261 -31.53 -3.45 36.58
N TRP A 262 -31.33 -2.99 37.81
CA TRP A 262 -30.24 -3.48 38.65
C TRP A 262 -30.23 -5.00 38.83
N SER A 263 -31.41 -5.63 38.95
CA SER A 263 -31.51 -7.09 39.10
C SER A 263 -31.01 -7.86 37.88
N GLN A 264 -31.20 -7.32 36.66
CA GLN A 264 -30.66 -7.90 35.43
C GLN A 264 -29.14 -7.74 35.37
N VAL A 265 -28.63 -6.57 35.77
CA VAL A 265 -27.19 -6.28 35.80
C VAL A 265 -26.48 -7.19 36.80
N GLU A 266 -27.07 -7.40 37.98
CA GLU A 266 -26.52 -8.31 38.99
C GLU A 266 -26.54 -9.76 38.50
N ARG A 267 -27.60 -10.20 37.83
CA ARG A 267 -27.64 -11.53 37.20
C ARG A 267 -26.60 -11.66 36.08
N TRP A 268 -26.36 -10.60 35.32
CA TRP A 268 -25.32 -10.55 34.29
C TRP A 268 -23.93 -10.70 34.91
N LEU A 269 -23.66 -9.96 35.99
CA LEU A 269 -22.40 -10.01 36.76
C LEU A 269 -22.18 -11.35 37.46
N LEU A 270 -23.24 -12.02 37.94
CA LEU A 270 -23.14 -13.36 38.51
C LEU A 270 -22.75 -14.43 37.47
N ASN A 271 -23.07 -14.20 36.19
CA ASN A 271 -22.72 -15.10 35.08
C ASN A 271 -21.60 -14.51 34.20
N PHE A 272 -20.72 -13.71 34.80
CA PHE A 272 -19.76 -12.87 34.10
C PHE A 272 -18.93 -13.63 33.06
N ASP A 273 -18.37 -14.79 33.38
CA ASP A 273 -17.51 -15.54 32.45
C ASP A 273 -18.25 -15.98 31.17
N THR A 274 -19.51 -16.40 31.32
CA THR A 274 -20.32 -16.80 30.16
C THR A 274 -20.72 -15.58 29.34
N GLN A 275 -21.08 -14.49 30.01
CA GLN A 275 -21.43 -13.23 29.35
C GLN A 275 -20.23 -12.61 28.64
N LEU A 276 -19.03 -12.76 29.19
CA LEU A 276 -17.79 -12.26 28.61
C LEU A 276 -17.45 -12.99 27.30
N ARG A 277 -17.65 -14.31 27.24
CA ARG A 277 -17.46 -15.07 25.98
C ARG A 277 -18.43 -14.64 24.88
N LEU A 278 -19.69 -14.37 25.24
CA LEU A 278 -20.68 -13.84 24.30
C LEU A 278 -20.32 -12.43 23.84
N LEU A 279 -19.88 -11.59 24.78
CA LEU A 279 -19.38 -10.24 24.51
C LEU A 279 -18.20 -10.27 23.52
N GLU A 280 -17.24 -11.16 23.75
CA GLU A 280 -16.07 -11.35 22.88
C GLU A 280 -16.49 -11.70 21.44
N GLU A 281 -17.40 -12.65 21.29
CA GLU A 281 -17.92 -13.05 19.97
C GLU A 281 -18.58 -11.86 19.25
N ASP A 282 -19.37 -11.06 19.97
CA ASP A 282 -20.06 -9.90 19.40
C ASP A 282 -19.10 -8.75 19.07
N VAL A 283 -18.04 -8.56 19.86
CA VAL A 283 -16.96 -7.60 19.56
C VAL A 283 -16.27 -7.97 18.26
N PHE A 284 -15.83 -9.22 18.10
CA PHE A 284 -15.12 -9.65 16.89
C PHE A 284 -16.02 -9.72 15.64
N LYS A 285 -17.34 -9.90 15.80
CA LYS A 285 -18.30 -9.78 14.69
C LYS A 285 -18.40 -8.36 14.14
N ARG A 286 -18.29 -7.33 14.99
CA ARG A 286 -18.44 -5.92 14.61
C ARG A 286 -17.13 -5.27 14.17
N LEU A 287 -16.00 -5.79 14.62
CA LEU A 287 -14.70 -5.31 14.18
C LEU A 287 -14.41 -5.71 12.71
N PRO A 288 -13.67 -4.88 11.96
CA PRO A 288 -13.18 -5.25 10.64
C PRO A 288 -12.43 -6.58 10.68
N LYS A 289 -12.70 -7.49 9.73
CA LYS A 289 -12.00 -8.77 9.66
C LYS A 289 -10.53 -8.54 9.28
N THR A 290 -9.63 -8.84 10.20
CA THR A 290 -8.17 -8.78 10.00
C THR A 290 -7.55 -10.05 10.55
N ARG A 291 -6.38 -10.48 10.02
CA ARG A 291 -5.69 -11.68 10.51
C ARG A 291 -5.27 -11.56 11.98
N GLU A 292 -5.12 -10.34 12.48
CA GLU A 292 -4.83 -10.11 13.91
C GLU A 292 -5.95 -10.57 14.84
N ASN A 293 -7.22 -10.56 14.40
CA ASN A 293 -8.35 -10.86 15.28
C ASN A 293 -8.23 -12.26 15.88
N ASP A 294 -7.66 -13.21 15.15
CA ASP A 294 -7.47 -14.60 15.59
C ASP A 294 -6.46 -14.73 16.75
N TYR A 295 -5.65 -13.69 17.00
CA TYR A 295 -4.61 -13.64 18.03
C TYR A 295 -4.97 -12.73 19.20
N TRP A 296 -6.09 -12.02 19.13
CA TRP A 296 -6.59 -11.19 20.23
C TRP A 296 -7.61 -11.99 21.04
N THR A 297 -7.43 -12.01 22.36
CA THR A 297 -8.40 -12.59 23.29
C THR A 297 -8.83 -11.55 24.31
N ILE A 298 -10.09 -11.59 24.72
CA ILE A 298 -10.65 -10.68 25.72
C ILE A 298 -10.81 -11.42 27.04
N PHE A 299 -10.10 -10.94 28.06
CA PHE A 299 -10.28 -11.35 29.44
C PHE A 299 -11.02 -10.27 30.22
N GLY A 300 -11.62 -10.67 31.33
CA GLY A 300 -12.34 -9.77 32.20
C GLY A 300 -12.21 -10.23 33.63
N LYS A 301 -12.15 -9.29 34.58
CA LYS A 301 -12.21 -9.60 36.01
C LYS A 301 -13.02 -8.54 36.75
N ILE A 302 -13.68 -8.95 37.82
CA ILE A 302 -14.40 -8.04 38.70
C ILE A 302 -13.45 -7.65 39.84
N LEU A 303 -13.17 -6.36 39.97
CA LEU A 303 -12.29 -5.83 41.03
C LEU A 303 -13.04 -5.75 42.37
N PRO A 304 -12.35 -5.98 43.50
CA PRO A 304 -12.95 -5.84 44.82
C PRO A 304 -13.22 -4.37 45.16
N GLY A 305 -14.41 -4.09 45.72
CA GLY A 305 -14.76 -2.77 46.27
C GLY A 305 -15.46 -1.84 45.29
N GLU A 306 -16.75 -2.10 45.03
CA GLU A 306 -17.62 -1.48 43.99
C GLU A 306 -17.53 -2.22 42.65
N TYR A 307 -18.67 -2.41 41.97
CA TYR A 307 -18.86 -3.22 40.76
C TYR A 307 -18.04 -2.70 39.55
N ASN A 308 -16.73 -2.86 39.65
CA ASN A 308 -15.74 -2.41 38.71
C ASN A 308 -15.29 -3.63 37.88
N ILE A 309 -15.57 -3.59 36.59
CA ILE A 309 -15.11 -4.60 35.64
C ILE A 309 -13.81 -4.09 35.02
N GLN A 310 -12.75 -4.87 35.11
CA GLN A 310 -11.54 -4.67 34.34
C GLN A 310 -11.58 -5.57 33.11
N LEU A 311 -11.63 -4.96 31.93
CA LEU A 311 -11.51 -5.62 30.63
C LEU A 311 -10.04 -5.61 30.21
N ILE A 312 -9.56 -6.73 29.71
CA ILE A 312 -8.17 -6.91 29.29
C ILE A 312 -8.18 -7.50 27.87
N SER A 313 -7.47 -6.87 26.93
CA SER A 313 -7.24 -7.47 25.61
C SER A 313 -5.81 -8.00 25.56
N HIS A 314 -5.64 -9.30 25.39
CA HIS A 314 -4.35 -9.98 25.37
C HIS A 314 -3.95 -10.36 23.95
N TRP A 315 -2.69 -10.06 23.60
CA TRP A 315 -2.08 -10.45 22.34
C TRP A 315 -1.36 -11.79 22.48
N GLN A 316 -1.79 -12.79 21.73
CA GLN A 316 -1.19 -14.14 21.67
C GLN A 316 -0.42 -14.39 20.36
N GLY A 317 -0.32 -13.36 19.50
CA GLY A 317 0.35 -13.46 18.21
C GLY A 317 1.87 -13.33 18.31
N PRO A 318 2.55 -13.26 17.15
CA PRO A 318 3.99 -13.04 17.11
C PRO A 318 4.35 -11.75 17.84
N SER A 319 5.27 -11.85 18.79
CA SER A 319 5.80 -10.70 19.52
C SER A 319 7.21 -10.99 20.01
N SER A 320 7.91 -9.94 20.44
CA SER A 320 9.25 -9.96 21.01
C SER A 320 9.35 -10.76 22.30
N ASN A 321 8.22 -11.00 22.96
CA ASN A 321 8.10 -11.74 24.21
C ASN A 321 7.18 -12.95 24.04
N ALA A 322 7.59 -14.13 24.52
CA ALA A 322 6.78 -15.34 24.43
C ALA A 322 5.40 -15.24 25.12
N SER A 323 5.25 -14.37 26.12
CA SER A 323 3.98 -14.14 26.84
C SER A 323 3.11 -13.01 26.25
N GLY A 324 3.57 -12.36 25.18
CA GLY A 324 2.84 -11.27 24.54
C GLY A 324 2.75 -10.00 25.38
N PHE A 325 1.70 -9.22 25.12
CA PHE A 325 1.36 -8.00 25.82
C PHE A 325 -0.16 -7.86 25.93
N HIS A 326 -0.61 -7.05 26.87
CA HIS A 326 -2.03 -6.80 27.07
C HIS A 326 -2.32 -5.32 27.28
N TYR A 327 -3.54 -4.93 26.94
CA TYR A 327 -4.10 -3.63 27.27
C TYR A 327 -5.21 -3.81 28.29
N THR A 328 -5.39 -2.82 29.15
CA THR A 328 -6.34 -2.88 30.25
C THR A 328 -7.27 -1.69 30.21
N LYS A 329 -8.56 -1.92 30.47
CA LYS A 329 -9.57 -0.87 30.58
C LYS A 329 -10.52 -1.18 31.72
N THR A 330 -10.68 -0.23 32.64
CA THR A 330 -11.56 -0.40 33.81
C THR A 330 -12.87 0.35 33.61
N CYS A 331 -13.98 -0.34 33.89
CA CYS A 331 -15.36 0.14 33.76
C CYS A 331 -16.09 0.05 35.11
N LYS A 332 -16.59 1.17 35.61
CA LYS A 332 -17.39 1.27 36.83
C LYS A 332 -18.87 1.17 36.50
N ILE A 333 -19.57 0.25 37.17
CA ILE A 333 -21.03 0.13 37.10
C ILE A 333 -21.61 0.75 38.37
N SER A 334 -22.47 1.75 38.20
CA SER A 334 -23.12 2.48 39.30
C SER A 334 -24.64 2.41 39.19
N ARG A 335 -25.32 2.44 40.35
CA ARG A 335 -26.78 2.56 40.42
C ARG A 335 -27.15 4.03 40.28
N VAL A 336 -28.02 4.33 39.32
CA VAL A 336 -28.67 5.65 39.25
C VAL A 336 -29.88 5.59 40.17
N ALA A 337 -29.91 6.48 41.16
CA ALA A 337 -31.08 6.62 42.02
C ALA A 337 -32.31 6.95 41.15
N PRO A 338 -33.47 6.33 41.42
CA PRO A 338 -34.73 6.68 40.77
C PRO A 338 -34.94 8.19 40.92
N MET A 339 -35.24 8.90 39.83
CA MET A 339 -35.70 10.27 39.95
C MET A 339 -37.03 10.24 40.71
N ASP A 340 -37.10 10.94 41.82
CA ASP A 340 -38.31 11.07 42.62
C ASP A 340 -39.32 11.92 41.84
N VAL A 341 -40.18 11.28 41.06
CA VAL A 341 -41.35 11.92 40.45
C VAL A 341 -42.45 12.05 41.52
N SER A 342 -42.10 12.61 42.68
CA SER A 342 -43.05 12.98 43.73
C SER A 342 -43.33 14.47 43.67
N GLY A 343 -43.90 14.88 42.54
CA GLY A 343 -44.63 16.14 42.39
C GLY A 343 -46.10 15.84 42.15
N GLN A 344 -46.87 15.71 43.24
CA GLN A 344 -48.34 15.68 43.30
C GLN A 344 -49.04 14.40 42.79
N LEU A 345 -49.36 13.47 43.70
CA LEU A 345 -50.70 13.31 44.31
C LEU A 345 -50.67 12.14 45.30
N GLY A 346 -51.41 12.28 46.40
CA GLY A 346 -51.26 11.48 47.61
C GLY A 346 -51.74 10.03 47.56
N ASN A 347 -51.27 9.29 48.58
CA ASN A 347 -51.93 8.17 49.26
C ASN A 347 -52.26 6.90 48.46
N GLN A 348 -51.40 5.87 48.54
CA GLN A 348 -51.60 4.69 49.41
C GLN A 348 -50.60 3.57 49.08
N GLY A 349 -49.96 3.06 50.14
CA GLY A 349 -49.45 1.69 50.32
C GLY A 349 -49.05 0.86 49.10
N SER A 350 -47.76 0.87 48.76
CA SER A 350 -46.94 -0.33 48.49
C SER A 350 -45.51 0.13 48.17
N THR A 351 -44.59 -0.06 49.10
CA THR A 351 -43.15 0.12 48.85
C THR A 351 -42.67 -1.01 47.94
N LEU A 352 -42.91 -0.86 46.63
CA LEU A 352 -42.15 -1.62 45.64
C LEU A 352 -40.69 -1.17 45.77
N PRO A 353 -39.72 -2.09 45.85
CA PRO A 353 -38.31 -1.72 45.84
C PRO A 353 -38.05 -0.96 44.55
N GLN A 354 -37.75 0.33 44.63
CA GLN A 354 -37.43 1.11 43.46
C GLN A 354 -36.15 0.53 42.85
N VAL A 355 -36.30 -0.17 41.72
CA VAL A 355 -35.19 -0.81 41.03
C VAL A 355 -34.45 0.29 40.26
N GLY A 356 -33.32 0.75 40.80
CA GLY A 356 -32.45 1.70 40.10
C GLY A 356 -31.95 1.12 38.77
N ASN A 357 -31.72 2.00 37.79
CA ASN A 357 -31.12 1.64 36.51
C ASN A 357 -29.59 1.68 36.62
N ALA A 358 -28.88 0.86 35.85
CA ALA A 358 -27.42 0.88 35.82
C ALA A 358 -26.87 1.95 34.87
N LYS A 359 -25.76 2.58 35.29
CA LYS A 359 -24.91 3.46 34.49
C LYS A 359 -23.50 2.89 34.45
N VAL A 360 -22.94 2.80 33.25
CA VAL A 360 -21.60 2.27 32.99
C VAL A 360 -20.68 3.41 32.57
N GLU A 361 -19.59 3.61 33.31
CA GLU A 361 -18.55 4.62 33.02
C GLU A 361 -17.18 3.93 32.92
N CYS A 362 -16.50 4.04 31.79
CA CYS A 362 -15.18 3.43 31.60
C CYS A 362 -14.08 4.48 31.50
N GLY A 363 -12.91 4.14 32.05
CA GLY A 363 -11.70 4.95 31.98
C GLY A 363 -11.02 4.91 30.60
N GLN A 364 -9.87 5.59 30.50
CA GLN A 364 -9.01 5.47 29.33
C GLN A 364 -8.32 4.09 29.30
N VAL A 365 -7.93 3.63 28.11
CA VAL A 365 -7.15 2.40 27.97
C VAL A 365 -5.73 2.64 28.49
N GLU A 366 -5.28 1.79 29.40
CA GLU A 366 -3.89 1.78 29.88
C GLU A 366 -2.98 1.22 28.79
N GLY A 367 -1.75 1.74 28.71
CA GLY A 367 -0.77 1.36 27.68
C GLY A 367 -0.42 -0.14 27.71
N PRO A 368 0.32 -0.63 26.71
CA PRO A 368 0.67 -2.04 26.62
C PRO A 368 1.51 -2.47 27.82
N VAL A 369 1.04 -3.44 28.58
CA VAL A 369 1.76 -4.09 29.67
C VAL A 369 2.31 -5.41 29.13
N LYS A 370 3.61 -5.65 29.35
CA LYS A 370 4.26 -6.90 28.91
C LYS A 370 3.86 -8.06 29.81
N GLY A 371 3.66 -9.22 29.19
CA GLY A 371 3.40 -10.46 29.91
C GLY A 371 1.95 -10.87 29.94
N GLU A 372 1.73 -12.03 30.55
CA GLU A 372 0.41 -12.61 30.74
C GLU A 372 -0.38 -11.78 31.76
N PRO A 373 -1.69 -11.56 31.55
CA PRO A 373 -2.49 -10.85 32.53
C PRO A 373 -2.51 -11.59 33.87
N GLU A 374 -2.40 -10.84 34.99
CA GLU A 374 -2.34 -11.36 36.37
C GLU A 374 -3.62 -12.10 36.86
N ALA A 375 -4.44 -12.68 35.97
CA ALA A 375 -5.80 -13.10 36.27
C ALA A 375 -6.16 -14.53 35.84
N GLN A 376 -5.20 -15.47 35.81
CA GLN A 376 -5.48 -16.90 35.55
C GLN A 376 -5.61 -17.76 36.82
N LEU A 377 -5.97 -17.19 37.98
CA LEU A 377 -6.24 -17.96 39.19
C LEU A 377 -7.67 -17.80 39.67
#